data_AF-T1J1G9-F1
#
_entry.id   AF-T1J1G9-F1
#
_cell.length_a   1.000
_cell.length_b   1.000
_cell.length_c   1.000
_cell.angle_alpha   90.00
_cell.angle_beta   90.00
_cell.angle_gamma   90.00
#
_symmetry.space_group_name_H-M   'P 1'
#
loop_
_entity.id
_entity.type
_entity.pdbx_description
1 polymer ?
#
loop_
_entity_poly.entity_id
_entity_poly.type
_entity_poly.pdbx_seq_one_letter_code
_entity_poly.pdbx_strand_id
1 'polypeptide(L)'
;MLLKLIYLVLHCTTIALANYTDFFTYDLKYAEDERRLNSCHGLLETYSAASANFTGCLVLNAKPISVCRKCEQQRSNALQVYIIIQDECDDVLLNADRLQVIETVDANNEKLWSSANCQNCFNATSHELTTDCKEFFILINQTQECFLRYNVTAEESNKACEKCNGTYKKLKAHYKSLSEEYKLVNLCMDVIDAMNMTRKTWNEFKCSRIDNNVLVVFTVVAFLCFSPPVFYLSNWINSDDVKTRLAPR
;
A
#
# COMPACT_ATOMS: atom_id res chain seq x y z
N MET A 1 29.43 33.03 69.80
CA MET A 1 29.63 33.75 68.52
C MET A 1 30.52 32.96 67.56
N LEU A 2 31.68 32.45 68.01
CA LEU A 2 32.60 31.61 67.21
C LEU A 2 31.96 30.35 66.58
N LEU A 3 31.13 29.60 67.31
CA LEU A 3 30.49 28.39 66.74
C LEU A 3 29.57 28.67 65.55
N LYS A 4 28.86 29.81 65.56
CA LYS A 4 27.99 30.21 64.44
C LYS A 4 28.79 30.60 63.19
N LEU A 5 29.96 31.21 63.38
CA LEU A 5 30.87 31.55 62.28
C LEU A 5 31.44 30.28 61.63
N ILE A 6 31.86 29.30 62.43
CA ILE A 6 32.39 28.02 61.95
C ILE A 6 31.31 27.26 61.15
N TYR A 7 30.07 27.23 61.65
CA TYR A 7 28.95 26.57 60.96
C TYR A 7 28.61 27.24 59.62
N LEU A 8 28.66 28.58 59.56
CA LEU A 8 28.46 29.35 58.33
C LEU A 8 29.57 29.10 57.29
N VAL A 9 30.84 29.04 57.74
CA VAL A 9 31.97 28.75 56.84
C VAL A 9 31.88 27.32 56.30
N LEU A 10 31.59 26.34 57.15
CA LEU A 10 31.40 24.94 56.74
C LEU A 10 30.23 24.78 55.75
N HIS A 11 29.09 25.41 56.00
CA HIS A 11 27.96 25.39 55.05
C HIS A 11 28.27 26.10 53.72
N CYS A 12 29.03 27.19 53.75
CA CYS A 12 29.40 27.90 52.54
C CYS A 12 30.37 27.08 51.68
N THR A 13 31.28 26.34 52.31
CA THR A 13 32.21 25.45 51.59
C THR A 13 31.54 24.22 50.99
N THR A 14 30.53 23.64 51.65
CA THR A 14 29.81 22.48 51.10
C THR A 14 28.92 22.86 49.92
N ILE A 15 28.28 24.04 49.95
CA ILE A 15 27.47 24.55 48.83
C ILE A 15 28.38 24.89 47.63
N ALA A 16 29.54 25.51 47.87
CA ALA A 16 30.49 25.82 46.81
C ALA A 16 31.07 24.58 46.13
N LEU A 17 31.37 23.53 46.92
CA LEU A 17 31.84 22.25 46.38
C LEU A 17 30.75 21.51 45.59
N ALA A 18 29.49 21.51 46.06
CA ALA A 18 28.36 20.91 45.35
C ALA A 18 28.09 21.58 43.99
N ASN A 19 28.10 22.92 43.95
CA ASN A 19 27.92 23.66 42.69
C ASN A 19 29.09 23.44 41.72
N TYR A 20 30.32 23.26 42.22
CA TYR A 20 31.48 22.98 41.39
C TYR A 20 31.42 21.56 40.79
N THR A 21 30.97 20.57 41.57
CA THR A 21 30.80 19.19 41.07
C THR A 21 29.68 19.08 40.04
N ASP A 22 28.58 19.81 40.22
CA ASP A 22 27.47 19.85 39.24
C ASP A 22 27.89 20.52 37.92
N PHE A 23 28.68 21.59 37.99
CA PHE A 23 29.23 22.25 36.81
C PHE A 23 30.22 21.36 36.05
N PHE A 24 31.14 20.71 36.76
CA PHE A 24 32.15 19.83 36.15
C PHE A 24 31.52 18.55 35.55
N THR A 25 30.49 18.00 36.17
CA THR A 25 29.75 16.84 35.63
C THR A 25 28.91 17.22 34.41
N TYR A 26 28.35 18.43 34.37
CA TYR A 26 27.69 18.97 33.18
C TYR A 26 28.64 19.12 31.99
N ASP A 27 29.82 19.72 32.20
CA ASP A 27 30.83 19.91 31.14
C ASP A 27 31.38 18.57 30.61
N LEU A 28 31.59 17.59 31.50
CA LEU A 28 32.01 16.25 31.11
C LEU A 28 30.93 15.52 30.29
N LYS A 29 29.67 15.62 30.70
CA LYS A 29 28.55 15.03 29.96
C LYS A 29 28.39 15.69 28.59
N TYR A 30 28.48 17.02 28.52
CA TYR A 30 28.41 17.77 27.26
C TYR A 30 29.55 17.38 26.30
N ALA A 31 30.79 17.26 26.80
CA ALA A 31 31.92 16.83 25.98
C ALA A 31 31.84 15.35 25.53
N GLU A 32 31.18 14.50 26.30
CA GLU A 32 30.90 13.11 25.92
C GLU A 32 29.79 13.02 24.85
N ASP A 33 28.71 13.78 25.03
CA ASP A 33 27.61 13.88 24.06
C ASP A 33 28.11 14.47 22.72
N GLU A 34 28.98 15.48 22.75
CA GLU A 34 29.59 16.07 21.55
C GLU A 34 30.54 15.07 20.84
N ARG A 35 31.28 14.25 21.59
CA ARG A 35 32.14 13.21 21.01
C ARG A 35 31.32 12.08 20.40
N ARG A 36 30.24 11.64 21.04
CA ARG A 36 29.32 10.64 20.49
C ARG A 36 28.53 11.16 19.30
N LEU A 37 28.10 12.42 19.34
CA LEU A 37 27.45 13.07 18.22
C LEU A 37 28.38 13.09 17.00
N ASN A 38 29.67 13.38 17.21
CA ASN A 38 30.67 13.32 16.14
C ASN A 38 30.85 11.91 15.55
N SER A 39 30.74 10.83 16.35
CA SER A 39 30.74 9.46 15.82
C SER A 39 29.44 9.08 15.10
N CYS A 40 28.29 9.59 15.57
CA CYS A 40 26.97 9.34 14.98
C CYS A 40 26.67 10.23 13.76
N HIS A 41 27.44 11.30 13.55
CA HIS A 41 27.21 12.26 12.47
C HIS A 41 27.29 11.61 11.08
N GLY A 42 28.23 10.68 10.88
CA GLY A 42 28.34 9.95 9.61
C GLY A 42 27.12 9.06 9.32
N LEU A 43 26.54 8.44 10.35
CA LEU A 43 25.30 7.66 10.22
C LEU A 43 24.11 8.57 9.90
N LEU A 44 24.04 9.75 10.53
CA LEU A 44 23.02 10.75 10.23
C LEU A 44 23.07 11.22 8.77
N GLU A 45 24.25 11.57 8.26
CA GLU A 45 24.44 11.97 6.85
C GLU A 45 24.04 10.84 5.89
N THR A 46 24.45 9.60 6.23
CA THR A 46 24.14 8.42 5.42
C THR A 46 22.62 8.14 5.41
N TYR A 47 21.95 8.23 6.55
CA TYR A 47 20.50 8.06 6.66
C TYR A 47 19.76 9.15 5.90
N SER A 48 20.20 10.40 6.03
CA SER A 48 19.63 11.54 5.32
C SER A 48 19.65 11.31 3.80
N ALA A 49 20.81 10.91 3.26
CA ALA A 49 20.94 10.61 1.84
C ALA A 49 20.11 9.38 1.41
N ALA A 50 20.12 8.30 2.19
CA ALA A 50 19.37 7.09 1.89
C ALA A 50 17.85 7.32 1.93
N SER A 51 17.35 8.01 2.95
CA SER A 51 15.94 8.37 3.13
C SER A 51 15.46 9.33 2.04
N ALA A 52 16.27 10.33 1.66
CA ALA A 52 15.96 11.21 0.55
C ALA A 52 15.89 10.45 -0.79
N ASN A 53 16.80 9.51 -1.03
CA ASN A 53 16.77 8.66 -2.22
C ASN A 53 15.54 7.75 -2.25
N PHE A 54 15.15 7.18 -1.11
CA PHE A 54 13.93 6.37 -1.02
C PHE A 54 12.69 7.21 -1.29
N THR A 55 12.55 8.35 -0.62
CA THR A 55 11.44 9.30 -0.83
C THR A 55 11.37 9.75 -2.30
N GLY A 56 12.51 10.11 -2.89
CA GLY A 56 12.61 10.47 -4.30
C GLY A 56 12.16 9.34 -5.22
N CYS A 57 12.56 8.09 -4.93
CA CYS A 57 12.10 6.93 -5.68
C CYS A 57 10.57 6.75 -5.59
N LEU A 58 9.99 6.87 -4.40
CA LEU A 58 8.54 6.76 -4.22
C LEU A 58 7.78 7.77 -5.06
N VAL A 59 8.22 9.04 -5.05
CA VAL A 59 7.57 10.12 -5.82
C VAL A 59 7.70 9.89 -7.32
N LEU A 60 8.88 9.50 -7.80
CA LEU A 60 9.12 9.27 -9.24
C LEU A 60 8.34 8.07 -9.79
N ASN A 61 8.00 7.10 -8.93
CA ASN A 61 7.28 5.88 -9.31
C ASN A 61 5.82 5.87 -8.83
N ALA A 62 5.27 7.04 -8.47
CA ALA A 62 3.90 7.18 -8.00
C ALA A 62 2.85 7.08 -9.13
N LYS A 63 3.22 7.31 -10.40
CA LYS A 63 2.31 7.22 -11.56
C LYS A 63 3.05 6.78 -12.85
N PRO A 64 2.65 5.65 -13.47
CA PRO A 64 1.85 4.57 -12.88
C PRO A 64 2.54 4.01 -11.63
N ILE A 65 1.76 3.47 -10.69
CA ILE A 65 2.32 3.00 -9.41
C ILE A 65 3.22 1.80 -9.67
N SER A 66 4.49 1.95 -9.32
CA SER A 66 5.52 0.90 -9.39
C SER A 66 6.50 0.95 -8.22
N VAL A 67 6.06 1.57 -7.12
CA VAL A 67 6.86 1.89 -5.95
C VAL A 67 7.46 0.66 -5.29
N CYS A 68 6.73 -0.46 -5.23
CA CYS A 68 7.21 -1.65 -4.52
C CYS A 68 8.42 -2.24 -5.23
N ARG A 69 8.31 -2.48 -6.55
CA ARG A 69 9.38 -3.10 -7.34
C ARG A 69 10.55 -2.18 -7.62
N LYS A 70 10.30 -0.88 -7.76
CA LYS A 70 11.33 0.08 -8.17
C LYS A 70 12.12 0.64 -7.00
N CYS A 71 11.54 0.64 -5.79
CA CYS A 71 12.12 1.32 -4.63
C CYS A 71 12.53 0.40 -3.48
N GLU A 72 12.44 -0.92 -3.64
CA GLU A 72 12.85 -1.91 -2.64
C GLU A 72 14.30 -1.68 -2.18
N GLN A 73 15.23 -1.50 -3.13
CA GLN A 73 16.64 -1.31 -2.79
C GLN A 73 16.88 -0.04 -1.97
N GLN A 74 16.28 1.08 -2.38
CA GLN A 74 16.43 2.36 -1.67
C GLN A 74 15.82 2.29 -0.28
N ARG A 75 14.69 1.61 -0.13
CA ARG A 75 14.08 1.32 1.17
C ARG A 75 15.02 0.49 2.04
N SER A 76 15.55 -0.60 1.51
CA SER A 76 16.45 -1.51 2.22
C SER A 76 17.68 -0.77 2.73
N ASN A 77 18.28 0.09 1.89
CA ASN A 77 19.41 0.94 2.28
C ASN A 77 19.04 1.91 3.43
N ALA A 78 17.89 2.59 3.34
CA ALA A 78 17.47 3.52 4.40
C ALA A 78 17.18 2.79 5.72
N LEU A 79 16.49 1.66 5.67
CA LEU A 79 16.15 0.84 6.83
C LEU A 79 17.39 0.26 7.52
N GLN A 80 18.37 -0.22 6.76
CA GLN A 80 19.62 -0.74 7.32
C GLN A 80 20.36 0.31 8.13
N VAL A 81 20.47 1.54 7.61
CA VAL A 81 21.14 2.63 8.33
C VAL A 81 20.34 3.04 9.56
N TYR A 82 19.01 3.07 9.46
CA TYR A 82 18.15 3.38 10.61
C TYR A 82 18.30 2.36 11.75
N ILE A 83 18.36 1.06 11.43
CA ILE A 83 18.58 0.00 12.43
C ILE A 83 19.92 0.19 13.16
N ILE A 84 20.98 0.59 12.44
CA ILE A 84 22.28 0.88 13.06
C ILE A 84 22.17 2.12 13.96
N ILE A 85 21.45 3.17 13.54
CA ILE A 85 21.21 4.35 14.38
C ILE A 85 20.46 3.97 15.67
N GLN A 86 19.45 3.08 15.58
CA GLN A 86 18.72 2.58 16.75
C GLN A 86 19.60 1.81 17.73
N ASP A 87 20.61 1.09 17.24
CA ASP A 87 21.50 0.28 18.09
C ASP A 87 22.63 1.13 18.70
N GLU A 88 23.25 2.00 17.89
CA GLU A 88 24.49 2.69 18.25
C GLU A 88 24.30 4.15 18.69
N CYS A 89 23.21 4.80 18.29
CA CYS A 89 23.04 6.26 18.37
C CYS A 89 21.66 6.72 18.86
N ASP A 90 20.89 5.83 19.50
CA ASP A 90 19.51 6.10 19.94
C ASP A 90 19.41 7.30 20.90
N ASP A 91 20.28 7.36 21.90
CA ASP A 91 20.29 8.38 22.95
C ASP A 91 20.68 9.77 22.43
N VAL A 92 21.45 9.82 21.34
CA VAL A 92 21.97 11.06 20.74
C VAL A 92 21.15 11.54 19.54
N LEU A 93 20.53 10.63 18.77
CA LEU A 93 19.85 10.97 17.51
C LEU A 93 18.32 10.76 17.53
N LEU A 94 17.80 9.79 18.29
CA LEU A 94 16.37 9.44 18.25
C LEU A 94 15.60 9.99 19.47
N ASN A 95 16.22 9.91 20.64
CA ASN A 95 15.62 10.30 21.92
C ASN A 95 16.22 11.59 22.51
N ALA A 96 17.02 12.32 21.73
CA ALA A 96 17.70 13.53 22.18
C ALA A 96 16.80 14.79 22.18
N ASP A 97 15.73 14.80 21.40
CA ASP A 97 14.83 15.94 21.26
C ASP A 97 13.35 15.52 21.20
N ARG A 98 12.44 16.48 21.42
CA ARG A 98 10.97 16.22 21.43
C ARG A 98 10.35 16.09 20.04
N LEU A 99 11.04 16.55 18.99
CA LEU A 99 10.55 16.55 17.62
C LEU A 99 10.83 15.20 16.94
N GLN A 100 11.92 14.52 17.33
CA GLN A 100 12.30 13.18 16.87
C GLN A 100 12.21 13.04 15.35
N VAL A 101 12.92 13.93 14.64
CA VAL A 101 12.80 14.08 13.18
C VAL A 101 13.14 12.78 12.46
N ILE A 102 14.20 12.10 12.87
CA ILE A 102 14.68 10.87 12.22
C ILE A 102 13.65 9.76 12.36
N GLU A 103 13.15 9.52 13.56
CA GLU A 103 12.09 8.53 13.83
C GLU A 103 10.80 8.87 13.06
N THR A 104 10.41 10.14 13.02
CA THR A 104 9.22 10.59 12.28
C THR A 104 9.37 10.36 10.77
N VAL A 105 10.54 10.64 10.21
CA VAL A 105 10.83 10.40 8.79
C VAL A 105 10.80 8.91 8.49
N ASP A 106 11.42 8.08 9.32
CA ASP A 106 11.42 6.62 9.14
C ASP A 106 10.01 6.03 9.21
N ALA A 107 9.23 6.43 10.21
CA ALA A 107 7.85 6.01 10.37
C ALA A 107 6.97 6.40 9.17
N ASN A 108 7.19 7.59 8.60
CA ASN A 108 6.48 8.00 7.39
C ASN A 108 6.89 7.18 6.16
N ASN A 109 8.18 6.86 6.02
CA ASN A 109 8.70 6.01 4.97
C ASN A 109 8.11 4.58 5.06
N GLU A 110 8.11 3.97 6.25
CA GLU A 110 7.49 2.67 6.49
C GLU A 110 5.99 2.71 6.25
N LYS A 111 5.31 3.80 6.65
CA LYS A 111 3.88 3.98 6.40
C LYS A 111 3.56 4.03 4.92
N LEU A 112 4.35 4.73 4.10
CA LEU A 112 4.15 4.76 2.65
C LEU A 112 4.34 3.37 2.02
N TRP A 113 5.37 2.65 2.46
CA TRP A 113 5.65 1.28 1.99
C TRP A 113 4.55 0.28 2.37
N SER A 114 4.13 0.29 3.63
CA SER A 114 3.07 -0.57 4.17
C SER A 114 1.67 -0.23 3.64
N SER A 115 1.36 1.06 3.41
CA SER A 115 0.09 1.48 2.80
C SER A 115 -0.07 0.96 1.36
N ALA A 116 1.05 0.69 0.68
CA ALA A 116 1.07 0.05 -0.63
C ALA A 116 1.09 -1.49 -0.56
N ASN A 117 1.06 -2.08 0.64
CA ASN A 117 1.20 -3.51 0.91
C ASN A 117 2.42 -4.14 0.22
N CYS A 118 3.52 -3.38 0.11
CA CYS A 118 4.66 -3.82 -0.68
C CYS A 118 5.30 -5.10 -0.14
N GLN A 119 5.23 -5.34 1.18
CA GLN A 119 5.71 -6.56 1.84
C GLN A 119 5.14 -7.82 1.19
N ASN A 120 3.87 -7.79 0.74
CA ASN A 120 3.19 -8.95 0.17
C ASN A 120 3.64 -9.29 -1.26
N CYS A 121 4.44 -8.41 -1.88
CA CYS A 121 5.04 -8.70 -3.19
C CYS A 121 6.42 -9.38 -3.09
N PHE A 122 7.02 -9.45 -1.89
CA PHE A 122 8.36 -9.99 -1.68
C PHE A 122 8.36 -11.16 -0.70
N ASN A 123 9.35 -12.03 -0.83
CA ASN A 123 9.65 -13.02 0.18
C ASN A 123 10.33 -12.35 1.38
N ALA A 124 9.89 -12.67 2.59
CA ALA A 124 10.38 -12.05 3.82
C ALA A 124 11.90 -12.22 4.04
N THR A 125 12.52 -13.27 3.50
CA THR A 125 13.94 -13.59 3.71
C THR A 125 14.83 -13.14 2.56
N SER A 126 14.45 -13.41 1.32
CA SER A 126 15.31 -13.12 0.17
C SER A 126 15.17 -11.69 -0.34
N HIS A 127 14.13 -10.96 0.09
CA HIS A 127 13.77 -9.65 -0.46
C HIS A 127 13.51 -9.67 -1.97
N GLU A 128 13.39 -10.86 -2.58
CA GLU A 128 13.02 -11.02 -3.97
C GLU A 128 11.51 -11.15 -4.10
N LEU A 129 11.00 -10.74 -5.27
CA LEU A 129 9.59 -10.93 -5.61
C LEU A 129 9.17 -12.39 -5.43
N THR A 130 7.95 -12.59 -4.91
CA THR A 130 7.34 -13.92 -4.84
C THR A 130 7.18 -14.51 -6.24
N THR A 131 7.16 -15.84 -6.35
CA THR A 131 7.01 -16.53 -7.64
C THR A 131 5.76 -16.06 -8.38
N ASP A 132 4.63 -15.91 -7.68
CA ASP A 132 3.38 -15.46 -8.29
C ASP A 132 3.43 -14.02 -8.75
N CYS A 133 4.11 -13.14 -8.00
CA CYS A 133 4.32 -11.75 -8.44
C CYS A 133 5.25 -11.69 -9.66
N LYS A 134 6.34 -12.46 -9.68
CA LYS A 134 7.24 -12.56 -10.85
C LYS A 134 6.45 -12.99 -12.08
N GLU A 135 5.63 -14.04 -11.98
CA GLU A 135 4.79 -14.51 -13.08
C GLU A 135 3.75 -13.46 -13.52
N PHE A 136 3.08 -12.80 -12.58
CA PHE A 136 2.15 -11.70 -12.87
C PHE A 136 2.80 -10.62 -13.74
N PHE A 137 3.99 -10.15 -13.36
CA PHE A 137 4.65 -9.07 -14.09
C PHE A 137 5.20 -9.51 -15.46
N ILE A 138 5.54 -10.78 -15.63
CA ILE A 138 5.86 -11.36 -16.95
C ILE A 138 4.62 -11.32 -17.85
N LEU A 139 3.47 -11.77 -17.33
CA LEU A 139 2.19 -11.77 -18.07
C LEU A 139 1.73 -10.35 -18.42
N ILE A 140 1.93 -9.39 -17.51
CA ILE A 140 1.69 -7.96 -17.79
C ILE A 140 2.54 -7.50 -18.95
N ASN A 141 3.86 -7.72 -18.90
CA ASN A 141 4.76 -7.24 -19.95
C ASN A 141 4.39 -7.84 -21.31
N GLN A 142 4.15 -9.15 -21.37
CA GLN A 142 3.71 -9.82 -22.61
C GLN A 142 2.38 -9.26 -23.13
N THR A 143 1.44 -8.94 -22.24
CA THR A 143 0.14 -8.37 -22.62
C THR A 143 0.30 -6.96 -23.17
N GLN A 144 1.08 -6.11 -22.49
CA GLN A 144 1.35 -4.74 -22.92
C GLN A 144 2.11 -4.71 -24.26
N GLU A 145 3.18 -5.51 -24.39
CA GLU A 145 3.93 -5.66 -25.64
C GLU A 145 3.05 -6.12 -26.81
N CYS A 146 2.02 -6.93 -26.55
CA CYS A 146 1.06 -7.31 -27.58
C CYS A 146 0.23 -6.10 -28.04
N PHE A 147 -0.33 -5.32 -27.11
CA PHE A 147 -1.15 -4.15 -27.44
C PHE A 147 -0.36 -3.01 -28.10
N LEU A 148 0.92 -2.85 -27.76
CA LEU A 148 1.79 -1.84 -28.35
C LEU A 148 1.99 -1.99 -29.87
N ARG A 149 1.64 -3.14 -30.45
CA ARG A 149 1.77 -3.41 -31.90
C ARG A 149 0.59 -2.89 -32.73
N TYR A 150 -0.43 -2.33 -32.08
CA TYR A 150 -1.68 -1.92 -32.72
C TYR A 150 -2.03 -0.49 -32.32
N ASN A 151 -2.65 0.27 -33.22
CA ASN A 151 -3.24 1.56 -32.86
C ASN A 151 -4.71 1.42 -32.50
N VAL A 152 -5.22 2.42 -31.79
CA VAL A 152 -6.63 2.47 -31.36
C VAL A 152 -7.52 2.93 -32.52
N THR A 153 -7.63 2.10 -33.56
CA THR A 153 -8.55 2.26 -34.69
C THR A 153 -9.55 1.10 -34.74
N ALA A 154 -10.70 1.24 -35.40
CA ALA A 154 -11.73 0.19 -35.39
C ALA A 154 -11.23 -1.17 -35.96
N GLU A 155 -10.43 -1.13 -37.03
CA GLU A 155 -9.90 -2.35 -37.66
C GLU A 155 -8.79 -2.98 -36.81
N GLU A 156 -7.80 -2.18 -36.39
CA GLU A 156 -6.67 -2.69 -35.60
C GLU A 156 -7.08 -3.10 -34.21
N SER A 157 -8.11 -2.48 -33.64
CA SER A 157 -8.66 -2.88 -32.34
C SER A 157 -9.22 -4.30 -32.38
N ASN A 158 -10.00 -4.66 -33.39
CA ASN A 158 -10.51 -6.04 -33.51
C ASN A 158 -9.36 -7.06 -33.61
N LYS A 159 -8.32 -6.74 -34.38
CA LYS A 159 -7.10 -7.57 -34.50
C LYS A 159 -6.35 -7.67 -33.17
N ALA A 160 -6.15 -6.55 -32.47
CA ALA A 160 -5.52 -6.50 -31.16
C ALA A 160 -6.29 -7.36 -30.15
N CYS A 161 -7.61 -7.22 -30.10
CA CYS A 161 -8.45 -8.02 -29.20
C CYS A 161 -8.34 -9.51 -29.49
N GLU A 162 -8.32 -9.94 -30.76
CA GLU A 162 -8.17 -11.35 -31.14
C GLU A 162 -6.79 -11.88 -30.75
N LYS A 163 -5.71 -11.17 -31.13
CA LYS A 163 -4.33 -11.63 -30.95
C LYS A 163 -3.85 -11.55 -29.50
N CYS A 164 -4.26 -10.53 -28.75
CA CYS A 164 -3.86 -10.34 -27.37
C CYS A 164 -4.78 -11.03 -26.36
N ASN A 165 -5.92 -11.60 -26.80
CA ASN A 165 -6.89 -12.28 -25.94
C ASN A 165 -6.27 -13.38 -25.07
N GLY A 166 -5.41 -14.20 -25.67
CA GLY A 166 -4.81 -15.35 -25.00
C GLY A 166 -3.98 -14.93 -23.80
N THR A 167 -3.06 -13.98 -24.01
CA THR A 167 -2.20 -13.45 -22.95
C THR A 167 -3.01 -12.69 -21.90
N TYR A 168 -3.95 -11.85 -22.33
CA TYR A 168 -4.83 -11.11 -21.41
C TYR A 168 -5.68 -12.04 -20.53
N LYS A 169 -6.20 -13.15 -21.07
CA LYS A 169 -6.95 -14.15 -20.29
C LYS A 169 -6.08 -14.84 -19.25
N LYS A 170 -4.84 -15.22 -19.61
CA LYS A 170 -3.88 -15.80 -18.66
C LYS A 170 -3.57 -14.81 -17.54
N LEU A 171 -3.25 -13.56 -17.88
CA LEU A 171 -3.04 -12.48 -16.93
C LEU A 171 -4.25 -12.30 -15.98
N LYS A 172 -5.45 -12.23 -16.55
CA LYS A 172 -6.69 -12.06 -15.78
C LYS A 172 -6.94 -13.23 -14.83
N ALA A 173 -6.69 -14.46 -15.27
CA ALA A 173 -6.84 -15.65 -14.44
C ALA A 173 -5.81 -15.66 -13.29
N HIS A 174 -4.55 -15.34 -13.58
CA HIS A 174 -3.49 -15.25 -12.57
C HIS A 174 -3.78 -14.15 -11.53
N TYR A 175 -4.15 -12.96 -12.00
CA TYR A 175 -4.60 -11.87 -11.11
C TYR A 175 -5.77 -12.28 -10.21
N LYS A 176 -6.73 -13.04 -10.75
CA LYS A 176 -7.86 -13.54 -9.97
C LYS A 176 -7.37 -14.45 -8.85
N SER A 177 -6.47 -15.39 -9.14
CA SER A 177 -5.86 -16.28 -8.14
C SER A 177 -5.20 -15.47 -7.02
N LEU A 178 -4.36 -14.48 -7.38
CA LEU A 178 -3.71 -13.60 -6.39
C LEU A 178 -4.72 -12.81 -5.56
N SER A 179 -5.78 -12.30 -6.19
CA SER A 179 -6.81 -11.51 -5.49
C SER A 179 -7.62 -12.34 -4.49
N GLU A 180 -7.76 -13.64 -4.74
CA GLU A 180 -8.44 -14.59 -3.85
C GLU A 180 -7.53 -14.99 -2.69
N GLU A 181 -6.25 -15.27 -2.96
CA GLU A 181 -5.25 -15.64 -1.95
C GLU A 181 -4.99 -14.52 -0.95
N TYR A 182 -4.61 -13.34 -1.44
CA TYR A 182 -4.23 -12.23 -0.57
C TYR A 182 -5.44 -11.50 0.00
N LYS A 183 -6.64 -11.72 -0.56
CA LYS A 183 -7.80 -10.82 -0.48
C LYS A 183 -7.41 -9.46 -1.07
N LEU A 184 -8.22 -8.92 -1.98
CA LEU A 184 -7.90 -7.69 -2.74
C LEU A 184 -7.24 -6.56 -1.92
N VAL A 185 -7.64 -6.40 -0.65
CA VAL A 185 -7.11 -5.39 0.29
C VAL A 185 -5.62 -5.56 0.62
N ASN A 186 -5.06 -6.77 0.61
CA ASN A 186 -3.66 -7.01 0.96
C ASN A 186 -2.77 -7.21 -0.28
N LEU A 187 -3.31 -7.13 -1.49
CA LEU A 187 -2.49 -7.23 -2.69
C LEU A 187 -1.63 -5.98 -2.83
N CYS A 188 -0.38 -6.12 -3.26
CA CYS A 188 0.50 -4.96 -3.38
C CYS A 188 0.02 -4.01 -4.50
N MET A 189 0.20 -2.71 -4.29
CA MET A 189 -0.37 -1.69 -5.17
C MET A 189 0.20 -1.73 -6.60
N ASP A 190 1.46 -2.14 -6.78
CA ASP A 190 2.05 -2.35 -8.11
C ASP A 190 1.24 -3.35 -8.95
N VAL A 191 0.72 -4.42 -8.35
CA VAL A 191 -0.10 -5.44 -9.03
C VAL A 191 -1.47 -4.88 -9.37
N ILE A 192 -2.10 -4.19 -8.41
CA ILE A 192 -3.42 -3.59 -8.58
C ILE A 192 -3.40 -2.54 -9.69
N ASP A 193 -2.45 -1.61 -9.66
CA ASP A 193 -2.35 -0.52 -10.63
C ASP A 193 -2.02 -1.04 -12.03
N ALA A 194 -1.07 -1.97 -12.15
CA ALA A 194 -0.73 -2.59 -13.43
C ALA A 194 -1.94 -3.31 -14.07
N MET A 195 -2.74 -4.02 -13.26
CA MET A 195 -3.95 -4.67 -13.75
C MET A 195 -5.03 -3.65 -14.15
N ASN A 196 -5.20 -2.58 -13.38
CA ASN A 196 -6.17 -1.51 -13.68
C ASN A 196 -5.81 -0.78 -14.97
N MET A 197 -4.53 -0.45 -15.16
CA MET A 197 -4.02 0.13 -16.40
C MET A 197 -4.22 -0.81 -17.58
N THR A 198 -3.95 -2.10 -17.41
CA THR A 198 -4.16 -3.10 -18.49
C THR A 198 -5.65 -3.24 -18.84
N ARG A 199 -6.55 -3.23 -17.85
CA ARG A 199 -8.01 -3.20 -18.08
C ARG A 199 -8.45 -1.94 -18.80
N LYS A 200 -7.83 -0.79 -18.49
CA LYS A 200 -8.08 0.47 -19.19
C LYS A 200 -7.70 0.33 -20.66
N THR A 201 -6.51 -0.16 -20.97
CA THR A 201 -6.08 -0.44 -22.35
C THR A 201 -7.04 -1.41 -23.05
N TRP A 202 -7.41 -2.52 -22.41
CA TRP A 202 -8.39 -3.47 -22.96
C TRP A 202 -9.72 -2.81 -23.34
N ASN A 203 -10.19 -1.87 -22.53
CA ASN A 203 -11.41 -1.11 -22.79
C ASN A 203 -11.22 -0.02 -23.86
N GLU A 204 -10.06 0.63 -23.94
CA GLU A 204 -9.73 1.60 -25.00
C GLU A 204 -9.78 0.95 -26.39
N PHE A 205 -9.28 -0.29 -26.51
CA PHE A 205 -9.42 -1.14 -27.70
C PHE A 205 -10.82 -1.75 -27.87
N LYS A 206 -11.80 -1.43 -27.01
CA LYS A 206 -13.18 -1.94 -27.05
C LYS A 206 -13.29 -3.47 -27.10
N CYS A 207 -12.34 -4.16 -26.47
CA CYS A 207 -12.30 -5.63 -26.48
C CYS A 207 -13.35 -6.27 -25.56
N SER A 208 -13.97 -5.49 -24.68
CA SER A 208 -15.09 -5.93 -23.82
C SER A 208 -16.35 -6.10 -24.66
N ARG A 209 -16.65 -7.34 -25.06
CA ARG A 209 -17.96 -7.69 -25.61
C ARG A 209 -18.96 -7.83 -24.46
N ILE A 210 -20.02 -7.02 -24.49
CA ILE A 210 -21.20 -7.27 -23.67
C ILE A 210 -21.89 -8.48 -24.31
N ASP A 211 -21.95 -9.60 -23.59
CA ASP A 211 -22.79 -10.72 -24.03
C ASP A 211 -24.24 -10.23 -24.04
N ASN A 212 -24.82 -10.11 -25.23
CA ASN A 212 -26.19 -9.66 -25.45
C ASN A 212 -27.21 -10.74 -25.07
N ASN A 213 -27.04 -11.40 -23.92
CA ASN A 213 -28.09 -12.22 -23.28
C ASN A 213 -29.21 -11.36 -22.68
N VAL A 214 -29.25 -10.09 -23.03
CA VAL A 214 -30.31 -9.13 -22.78
C VAL A 214 -31.68 -9.70 -23.16
N LEU A 215 -31.77 -10.48 -24.25
CA LEU A 215 -33.00 -11.16 -24.67
C LEU A 215 -33.51 -12.17 -23.62
N VAL A 216 -32.61 -12.98 -23.06
CA VAL A 216 -32.96 -13.97 -22.03
C VAL A 216 -33.45 -13.28 -20.77
N VAL A 217 -32.77 -12.20 -20.35
CA VAL A 217 -33.16 -11.40 -19.18
C VAL A 217 -34.55 -10.78 -19.39
N PHE A 218 -34.80 -10.14 -20.53
CA PHE A 218 -36.11 -9.58 -20.84
C PHE A 218 -37.22 -10.64 -20.85
N THR A 219 -36.93 -11.83 -21.38
CA THR A 219 -37.90 -12.93 -21.43
C THR A 219 -38.28 -13.40 -20.02
N VAL A 220 -37.30 -13.60 -19.15
CA VAL A 220 -37.54 -14.02 -17.75
C VAL A 220 -38.32 -12.97 -16.98
N VAL A 221 -37.94 -11.69 -17.11
CA VAL A 221 -38.63 -10.58 -16.45
C VAL A 221 -40.08 -10.47 -16.92
N ALA A 222 -40.33 -10.58 -18.23
CA ALA A 222 -41.68 -10.55 -18.77
C ALA A 222 -42.54 -11.69 -18.18
N PHE A 223 -42.05 -12.93 -18.15
CA PHE A 223 -42.77 -14.05 -17.55
C PHE A 223 -43.11 -13.82 -16.07
N LEU A 224 -42.14 -13.32 -15.29
CA LEU A 224 -42.37 -12.99 -13.88
C LEU A 224 -43.42 -11.89 -13.72
N CYS A 225 -43.40 -10.85 -14.55
CA CYS A 225 -44.36 -9.74 -14.51
C CYS A 225 -45.77 -10.15 -14.94
N PHE A 226 -45.92 -11.07 -15.90
CA PHE A 226 -47.23 -11.54 -16.36
C PHE A 226 -47.83 -12.64 -15.46
N SER A 227 -47.02 -13.29 -14.62
CA SER A 227 -47.52 -14.37 -13.75
C SER A 227 -48.59 -13.92 -12.73
N PRO A 228 -48.48 -12.78 -12.01
CA PRO A 228 -49.53 -12.37 -11.09
C PRO A 228 -50.84 -11.95 -11.79
N PRO A 229 -50.84 -11.12 -12.85
CA PRO A 229 -52.08 -10.81 -13.58
C PRO A 229 -52.80 -12.04 -14.09
N VAL A 230 -52.08 -13.00 -14.70
CA VAL A 230 -52.67 -14.25 -15.20
C VAL A 230 -53.25 -15.08 -14.06
N PHE A 231 -52.55 -15.18 -12.93
CA PHE A 231 -53.04 -15.88 -11.75
C PHE A 231 -54.32 -15.25 -11.18
N TYR A 232 -54.37 -13.93 -11.03
CA TYR A 232 -55.55 -13.23 -10.53
C TYR A 232 -56.73 -13.34 -11.50
N LEU A 233 -56.51 -13.19 -12.80
CA LEU A 233 -57.56 -13.36 -13.82
C LEU A 233 -58.11 -14.79 -13.82
N SER A 234 -57.24 -15.79 -13.73
CA SER A 234 -57.66 -17.21 -13.68
C SER A 234 -58.51 -17.51 -12.45
N ASN A 235 -58.13 -16.99 -11.27
CA ASN A 235 -58.92 -17.16 -10.05
C ASN A 235 -60.26 -16.41 -10.12
N TRP A 236 -60.29 -15.22 -10.72
CA TRP A 236 -61.51 -14.44 -10.88
C TRP A 236 -62.53 -15.16 -11.77
N ILE A 237 -62.12 -15.67 -12.94
CA ILE A 237 -62.98 -16.44 -13.85
C ILE A 237 -63.52 -17.69 -13.16
N ASN A 238 -62.65 -18.48 -12.51
CA ASN A 238 -63.07 -19.69 -11.82
C ASN A 238 -64.03 -19.40 -10.64
N SER A 239 -63.89 -18.26 -9.96
CA SER A 239 -64.82 -17.87 -8.89
C SER A 239 -66.23 -17.55 -9.42
N ASP A 240 -66.33 -16.89 -10.57
CA ASP A 240 -67.62 -16.57 -11.19
C ASP A 240 -68.34 -17.81 -11.75
N ASP A 241 -67.58 -18.74 -12.35
CA ASP A 241 -68.10 -20.04 -12.79
C ASP A 241 -68.65 -20.88 -11.62
N VAL A 242 -68.04 -20.78 -10.44
CA VAL A 242 -68.56 -21.45 -9.23
C VAL A 242 -69.82 -20.77 -8.72
N LYS A 243 -69.90 -19.43 -8.72
CA LYS A 243 -71.09 -18.68 -8.29
C LYS A 243 -72.30 -18.95 -9.17
N THR A 244 -72.11 -19.03 -10.49
CA THR A 244 -73.19 -19.33 -11.45
C THR A 244 -73.74 -20.74 -11.30
N ARG A 245 -72.92 -21.72 -10.85
CA ARG A 245 -73.38 -23.09 -10.56
C ARG A 245 -74.11 -23.24 -9.23
N LEU A 246 -73.82 -22.40 -8.24
CA LEU A 246 -74.42 -22.47 -6.89
C LEU A 246 -75.72 -21.67 -6.74
N ALA A 247 -76.04 -20.79 -7.71
CA ALA A 247 -77.33 -20.11 -7.79
C ALA A 247 -78.18 -20.72 -8.91
N PRO A 248 -78.88 -21.85 -8.69
CA PRO A 248 -79.89 -22.28 -9.64
C PRO A 248 -81.06 -21.28 -9.62
N ARG A 249 -81.48 -20.86 -10.82
CA ARG A 249 -82.76 -20.16 -11.03
C ARG A 249 -83.94 -21.06 -10.67
#